data_AF-A0A2E5W447-F1
#
_entry.id   AF-A0A2E5W447-F1
#
_cell.length_a   1.000
_cell.length_b   1.000
_cell.length_c   1.000
_cell.angle_alpha   90.00
_cell.angle_beta   90.00
_cell.angle_gamma   90.00
#
_symmetry.space_group_name_H-M   'P 1'
#
loop_
_entity.id
_entity.type
_entity.pdbx_description
1 polymer ?
#
loop_
_entity_poly.entity_id
_entity_poly.type
_entity_poly.pdbx_seq_one_letter_code
_entity_poly.pdbx_strand_id
1 'polypeptide(L)'
;MAQIQGIIGLIFIIFLAFLLSNNKRRINYRVVAWGLGLQLFFAIIIIVTPIGKPFFAWFDSAIRTLLDFSKEGSEFLFASFGTGNIEGPLMNFAFIALPTVIFFSALMAMFYHYGIMQKIIAVISKIMQKTMGTSGAETTSISANIFVGQTEAPLVVKPFISKMTKSELMAIMVGGFATVAGGVMALYVSVLGDIEGIAGHLLAASIMSAPAALVIAKIIYPETENTMSSGDIKMSIQKKDDNGLEALARGSSEGLKLAANIAAMLVAFVAFIALLNYLLKFIIINDTPLSIELLLGYLFMPLAWMMGAPWAESQSLGSLMGQKLVLTELVAYFNLADMQISPRTTIIASYALCGFANFASIGIQLGGIGSIAPERRKDLSKLVFKAMLGGALASWLTASVAGIMIPLQKTGDIDYDGYVSYRDINIIKEHIVYEKLKDYLNNLPEGETDPKIELRLDEAESDSDTRRMSVYEDGSTILTKIEKLTGFDVLPDKMEDWQIYYADFNQDGCITIDDITEIEASNGFRGDRAIQPIQLGLYAVEEFTLKNAEPIHQGINAIIESLNEESDESIDECRPNAAYPVYNEMSDDVIPKPKKASH
;
A
#
# COMPACT_ATOMS: atom_id res chain seq x y z
N MET A 1 10.95 -23.60 -2.98
CA MET A 1 10.69 -23.59 -1.52
C MET A 1 9.47 -22.75 -1.15
N ALA A 2 9.33 -21.49 -1.60
CA ALA A 2 8.22 -20.65 -1.13
C ALA A 2 6.78 -21.09 -1.50
N GLN A 3 6.58 -21.72 -2.66
CA GLN A 3 5.27 -22.29 -3.01
C GLN A 3 4.89 -23.47 -2.09
N ILE A 4 5.90 -24.23 -1.63
CA ILE A 4 5.70 -25.34 -0.68
C ILE A 4 5.30 -24.78 0.70
N GLN A 5 5.86 -23.63 1.10
CA GLN A 5 5.44 -22.94 2.33
C GLN A 5 3.93 -22.71 2.30
N GLY A 6 3.39 -22.03 1.27
CA GLY A 6 1.96 -21.77 1.17
C GLY A 6 1.07 -23.02 1.26
N ILE A 7 1.53 -24.17 0.74
CA ILE A 7 0.84 -25.47 0.91
C ILE A 7 0.87 -25.93 2.38
N ILE A 8 2.00 -25.80 3.06
CA ILE A 8 2.14 -26.08 4.50
C ILE A 8 1.20 -25.18 5.29
N GLY A 9 1.16 -23.87 5.00
CA GLY A 9 0.24 -22.92 5.63
C GLY A 9 -1.22 -23.31 5.45
N LEU A 10 -1.62 -23.66 4.22
CA LEU A 10 -2.97 -24.12 3.91
C LEU A 10 -3.36 -25.34 4.75
N ILE A 11 -2.50 -26.36 4.82
CA ILE A 11 -2.73 -27.58 5.61
C ILE A 11 -2.79 -27.26 7.10
N PHE A 12 -1.87 -26.43 7.59
CA PHE A 12 -1.77 -26.06 8.99
C PHE A 12 -2.99 -25.25 9.46
N ILE A 13 -3.49 -24.32 8.65
CA ILE A 13 -4.70 -23.54 8.96
C ILE A 13 -5.95 -24.42 9.01
N ILE A 14 -6.09 -25.37 8.08
CA ILE A 14 -7.16 -26.38 8.13
C ILE A 14 -7.02 -27.22 9.41
N PHE A 15 -5.80 -27.59 9.78
CA PHE A 15 -5.53 -28.32 11.02
C PHE A 15 -5.93 -27.51 12.27
N LEU A 16 -5.62 -26.21 12.33
CA LEU A 16 -6.06 -25.32 13.40
C LEU A 16 -7.59 -25.26 13.48
N ALA A 17 -8.28 -25.11 12.34
CA ALA A 17 -9.74 -25.15 12.31
C ALA A 17 -10.28 -26.51 12.81
N PHE A 18 -9.63 -27.61 12.44
CA PHE A 18 -9.97 -28.96 12.90
C PHE A 18 -9.80 -29.13 14.42
N LEU A 19 -8.77 -28.52 15.02
CA LEU A 19 -8.58 -28.50 16.47
C LEU A 19 -9.70 -27.72 17.19
N LEU A 20 -10.18 -26.63 16.59
CA LEU A 20 -11.29 -25.83 17.12
C LEU A 20 -12.67 -26.49 16.94
N SER A 21 -12.75 -27.58 16.16
CA SER A 21 -13.99 -28.24 15.76
C SER A 21 -14.79 -28.80 16.94
N ASN A 22 -16.09 -28.52 16.96
CA ASN A 22 -17.03 -29.08 17.92
C ASN A 22 -17.35 -30.57 17.63
N ASN A 23 -17.21 -31.03 16.38
CA ASN A 23 -17.53 -32.41 16.02
C ASN A 23 -16.71 -32.89 14.81
N LYS A 24 -15.49 -33.34 15.07
CA LYS A 24 -14.53 -33.82 14.06
C LYS A 24 -15.06 -34.92 13.13
N ARG A 25 -16.03 -35.73 13.59
CA ARG A 25 -16.61 -36.84 12.81
C ARG A 25 -17.68 -36.40 11.81
N ARG A 26 -18.22 -35.19 11.96
CA ARG A 26 -19.32 -34.66 11.14
C ARG A 26 -18.87 -33.61 10.13
N ILE A 27 -17.57 -33.38 9.99
CA ILE A 27 -17.01 -32.47 8.99
C ILE A 27 -17.41 -32.96 7.59
N ASN A 28 -18.05 -32.08 6.83
CA ASN A 28 -18.47 -32.39 5.47
C ASN A 28 -17.32 -32.14 4.48
N TYR A 29 -16.68 -33.21 4.04
CA TYR A 29 -15.57 -33.15 3.09
C TYR A 29 -15.94 -32.53 1.75
N ARG A 30 -17.21 -32.58 1.33
CA ARG A 30 -17.67 -31.89 0.11
C ARG A 30 -17.48 -30.39 0.22
N VAL A 31 -17.85 -29.79 1.36
CA VAL A 31 -17.70 -28.35 1.61
C VAL A 31 -16.23 -27.97 1.59
N VAL A 32 -15.39 -28.75 2.27
CA VAL A 32 -13.94 -28.50 2.35
C VAL A 32 -13.29 -28.60 0.97
N ALA A 33 -13.54 -29.69 0.24
CA ALA A 33 -12.95 -29.91 -1.09
C ALA A 33 -13.42 -28.85 -2.11
N TRP A 34 -14.71 -28.56 -2.19
CA TRP A 34 -15.22 -27.54 -3.10
C TRP A 34 -14.81 -26.13 -2.69
N GLY A 35 -14.79 -25.81 -1.40
CA GLY A 35 -14.40 -24.49 -0.95
C GLY A 35 -12.92 -24.18 -1.20
N LEU A 36 -12.02 -25.17 -1.02
CA LEU A 36 -10.63 -25.04 -1.44
C LEU A 36 -10.50 -25.02 -2.97
N GLY A 37 -11.26 -25.88 -3.66
CA GLY A 37 -11.28 -25.92 -5.12
C GLY A 37 -11.73 -24.61 -5.76
N LEU A 38 -12.76 -23.95 -5.21
CA LEU A 38 -13.23 -22.64 -5.68
C LEU A 38 -12.19 -21.55 -5.45
N GLN A 39 -11.52 -21.54 -4.30
CA GLN A 39 -10.43 -20.60 -4.02
C GLN A 39 -9.28 -20.78 -5.01
N LEU A 40 -8.81 -22.01 -5.18
CA LEU A 40 -7.72 -22.32 -6.11
C LEU A 40 -8.11 -22.03 -7.56
N PHE A 41 -9.31 -22.40 -7.97
CA PHE A 41 -9.83 -22.12 -9.30
C PHE A 41 -9.85 -20.62 -9.59
N PHE A 42 -10.40 -19.83 -8.68
CA PHE A 42 -10.46 -18.38 -8.82
C PHE A 42 -9.05 -17.75 -8.80
N ALA A 43 -8.19 -18.18 -7.87
CA ALA A 43 -6.82 -17.72 -7.77
C ALA A 43 -6.00 -18.05 -9.04
N ILE A 44 -6.17 -19.24 -9.63
CA ILE A 44 -5.50 -19.60 -10.89
C ILE A 44 -5.99 -18.68 -12.02
N ILE A 45 -7.31 -18.52 -12.17
CA ILE A 45 -7.87 -17.66 -13.22
C ILE A 45 -7.33 -16.24 -13.11
N ILE A 46 -7.27 -15.71 -11.90
CA ILE A 46 -6.98 -14.29 -11.72
C ILE A 46 -5.48 -14.01 -11.59
N ILE A 47 -4.72 -14.84 -10.89
CA ILE A 47 -3.28 -14.60 -10.64
C ILE A 47 -2.40 -15.18 -11.75
N VAL A 48 -2.76 -16.36 -12.29
CA VAL A 48 -1.87 -17.12 -13.18
C VAL A 48 -2.23 -16.95 -14.65
N THR A 49 -3.51 -16.84 -15.01
CA THR A 49 -3.87 -16.81 -16.43
C THR A 49 -3.53 -15.48 -17.11
N PRO A 50 -3.30 -15.47 -18.43
CA PRO A 50 -3.07 -14.25 -19.20
C PRO A 50 -4.23 -13.25 -19.16
N ILE A 51 -5.44 -13.70 -18.82
CA ILE A 51 -6.65 -12.88 -18.67
C ILE A 51 -6.64 -12.14 -17.32
N GLY A 52 -5.94 -12.69 -16.33
CA GLY A 52 -5.86 -12.16 -14.98
C GLY A 52 -5.28 -10.75 -14.91
N LYS A 53 -4.05 -10.56 -15.40
CA LYS A 53 -3.37 -9.25 -15.40
C LYS A 53 -4.19 -8.10 -16.03
N PRO A 54 -4.75 -8.23 -17.26
CA PRO A 54 -5.55 -7.15 -17.84
C PRO A 54 -6.85 -6.92 -17.06
N PHE A 55 -7.44 -7.96 -16.46
CA PHE A 55 -8.59 -7.80 -15.58
C PHE A 55 -8.23 -7.04 -14.29
N PHE A 56 -7.08 -7.34 -13.67
CA PHE A 56 -6.54 -6.58 -12.53
C PHE A 56 -6.31 -5.12 -12.87
N ALA A 57 -5.63 -4.84 -13.98
CA ALA A 57 -5.35 -3.48 -14.42
C ALA A 57 -6.64 -2.69 -14.72
N TRP A 58 -7.61 -3.34 -15.38
CA TRP A 58 -8.93 -2.73 -15.60
C TRP A 58 -9.66 -2.44 -14.30
N PHE A 59 -9.67 -3.38 -13.35
CA PHE A 59 -10.34 -3.20 -12.07
C PHE A 59 -9.65 -2.15 -11.21
N ASP A 60 -8.32 -2.13 -11.18
CA ASP A 60 -7.52 -1.13 -10.49
C ASP A 60 -7.79 0.27 -11.05
N SER A 61 -7.79 0.41 -12.38
CA SER A 61 -8.19 1.67 -13.03
C SER A 61 -9.61 2.06 -12.67
N ALA A 62 -10.57 1.13 -12.67
CA ALA A 62 -11.96 1.43 -12.33
C ALA A 62 -12.11 1.92 -10.88
N ILE A 63 -11.41 1.29 -9.93
CA ILE A 63 -11.42 1.73 -8.52
C ILE A 63 -10.72 3.08 -8.38
N ARG A 64 -9.57 3.31 -9.02
CA ARG A 64 -8.89 4.61 -9.01
C ARG A 64 -9.79 5.73 -9.55
N THR A 65 -10.49 5.51 -10.65
CA THR A 65 -11.48 6.48 -11.16
C THR A 65 -12.62 6.74 -10.17
N LEU A 66 -13.10 5.73 -9.45
CA LEU A 66 -14.09 5.93 -8.38
C LEU A 66 -13.50 6.71 -7.18
N LEU A 67 -12.23 6.49 -6.85
CA LEU A 67 -11.52 7.28 -5.84
C LEU A 67 -11.38 8.75 -6.27
N ASP A 68 -11.09 9.00 -7.55
CA ASP A 68 -11.02 10.36 -8.10
C ASP A 68 -12.36 11.10 -7.97
N PHE A 69 -13.51 10.43 -8.23
CA PHE A 69 -14.82 11.04 -7.99
C PHE A 69 -15.07 11.36 -6.50
N SER A 70 -14.56 10.53 -5.60
CA SER A 70 -14.63 10.83 -4.17
C SER A 70 -13.70 12.00 -3.79
N LYS A 71 -12.57 12.14 -4.47
CA LYS A 71 -11.61 13.23 -4.28
C LYS A 71 -12.23 14.57 -4.67
N GLU A 72 -12.91 14.65 -5.82
CA GLU A 72 -13.69 15.83 -6.25
C GLU A 72 -14.67 16.31 -5.16
N GLY A 73 -15.42 15.37 -4.55
CA GLY A 73 -16.34 15.70 -3.46
C GLY A 73 -15.64 16.17 -2.18
N SER A 74 -14.42 15.70 -1.94
CA SER A 74 -13.60 16.08 -0.78
C SER A 74 -12.97 17.45 -0.98
N GLU A 75 -12.45 17.72 -2.17
CA GLU A 75 -11.90 19.03 -2.55
C GLU A 75 -12.97 20.11 -2.53
N PHE A 76 -14.17 19.84 -3.03
CA PHE A 76 -15.30 20.77 -2.90
C PHE A 76 -15.59 21.17 -1.43
N LEU A 77 -15.43 20.24 -0.49
CA LEU A 77 -15.77 20.46 0.91
C LEU A 77 -14.61 21.05 1.73
N PHE A 78 -13.36 20.72 1.39
CA PHE A 78 -12.20 20.99 2.23
C PHE A 78 -11.10 21.82 1.55
N ALA A 79 -11.17 22.08 0.24
CA ALA A 79 -10.23 22.99 -0.41
C ALA A 79 -10.46 24.43 0.05
N SER A 80 -9.37 25.16 0.25
CA SER A 80 -9.41 26.56 0.66
C SER A 80 -9.92 27.42 -0.50
N PHE A 81 -10.91 28.28 -0.22
CA PHE A 81 -11.46 29.21 -1.22
C PHE A 81 -10.42 30.19 -1.78
N GLY A 82 -9.33 30.44 -1.05
CA GLY A 82 -8.26 31.34 -1.46
C GLY A 82 -7.26 30.69 -2.42
N THR A 83 -6.80 29.48 -2.09
CA THR A 83 -5.74 28.79 -2.84
C THR A 83 -6.27 27.75 -3.83
N GLY A 84 -7.55 27.38 -3.74
CA GLY A 84 -8.15 26.31 -4.54
C GLY A 84 -7.65 24.90 -4.16
N ASN A 85 -6.82 24.79 -3.13
CA ASN A 85 -6.17 23.55 -2.72
C ASN A 85 -6.51 23.21 -1.26
N ILE A 86 -6.46 21.92 -0.91
CA ILE A 86 -6.52 21.49 0.49
C ILE A 86 -5.21 21.94 1.16
N GLU A 87 -5.33 22.76 2.20
CA GLU A 87 -4.15 23.25 2.93
C GLU A 87 -3.42 22.11 3.66
N GLY A 88 -2.10 22.23 3.81
CA GLY A 88 -1.25 21.20 4.43
C GLY A 88 -1.78 20.58 5.73
N PRO A 89 -2.36 21.33 6.69
CA PRO A 89 -2.96 20.75 7.91
C PRO A 89 -4.15 19.81 7.65
N LEU A 90 -4.88 20.04 6.56
CA LEU A 90 -6.02 19.23 6.12
C LEU A 90 -5.61 18.13 5.13
N MET A 91 -4.37 18.13 4.61
CA MET A 91 -3.81 17.03 3.83
C MET A 91 -3.46 15.82 4.70
N ASN A 92 -4.44 15.35 5.47
CA ASN A 92 -4.29 14.22 6.36
C ASN A 92 -5.34 13.14 6.02
N PHE A 93 -5.11 11.97 6.58
CA PHE A 93 -5.96 10.80 6.39
C PHE A 93 -7.46 11.08 6.57
N ALA A 94 -7.83 11.88 7.58
CA ALA A 94 -9.24 12.10 7.93
C ALA A 94 -10.00 12.84 6.83
N PHE A 95 -9.35 13.73 6.09
CA PHE A 95 -9.98 14.55 5.06
C PHE A 95 -9.77 14.04 3.63
N ILE A 96 -8.80 13.14 3.43
CA ILE A 96 -8.56 12.52 2.12
C ILE A 96 -9.27 11.17 2.01
N ALA A 97 -9.20 10.35 3.05
CA ALA A 97 -9.50 8.93 2.94
C ALA A 97 -10.86 8.54 3.54
N LEU A 98 -11.31 9.22 4.61
CA LEU A 98 -12.65 8.97 5.17
C LEU A 98 -13.81 9.38 4.24
N PRO A 99 -13.73 10.46 3.44
CA PRO A 99 -14.78 10.77 2.46
C PRO A 99 -15.03 9.66 1.45
N THR A 100 -14.01 8.86 1.12
CA THR A 100 -14.14 7.66 0.28
C THR A 100 -15.17 6.69 0.86
N VAL A 101 -15.17 6.51 2.19
CA VAL A 101 -16.16 5.65 2.87
C VAL A 101 -17.58 6.18 2.68
N ILE A 102 -17.76 7.50 2.74
CA ILE A 102 -19.06 8.16 2.53
C ILE A 102 -19.54 7.94 1.09
N PHE A 103 -18.69 8.23 0.11
CA PHE A 103 -19.00 8.09 -1.31
C PHE A 103 -19.36 6.64 -1.67
N PHE A 104 -18.53 5.67 -1.27
CA PHE A 104 -18.78 4.27 -1.57
C PHE A 104 -20.02 3.73 -0.84
N SER A 105 -20.32 4.20 0.38
CA SER A 105 -21.56 3.82 1.08
C SER A 105 -22.80 4.32 0.33
N ALA A 106 -22.76 5.54 -0.20
CA ALA A 106 -23.81 6.12 -1.03
C ALA A 106 -23.99 5.36 -2.35
N LEU A 107 -22.88 5.04 -3.03
CA LEU A 107 -22.87 4.25 -4.26
C LEU A 107 -23.46 2.85 -4.06
N MET A 108 -23.04 2.16 -2.99
CA MET A 108 -23.55 0.84 -2.66
C MET A 108 -25.05 0.88 -2.35
N ALA A 109 -25.52 1.89 -1.60
CA ALA A 109 -26.94 2.05 -1.32
C ALA A 109 -27.78 2.20 -2.61
N MET A 110 -27.29 2.94 -3.61
CA MET A 110 -27.94 3.03 -4.92
C MET A 110 -27.96 1.66 -5.65
N PHE A 111 -26.84 0.94 -5.67
CA PHE A 111 -26.78 -0.38 -6.32
C PHE A 111 -27.73 -1.40 -5.66
N TYR A 112 -27.94 -1.30 -4.35
CA TYR A 112 -28.97 -2.06 -3.65
C TYR A 112 -30.38 -1.61 -4.00
N HIS A 113 -30.64 -0.30 -4.10
CA HIS A 113 -31.95 0.22 -4.49
C HIS A 113 -32.35 -0.27 -5.90
N TYR A 114 -31.42 -0.24 -6.85
CA TYR A 114 -31.66 -0.66 -8.25
C TYR A 114 -31.64 -2.17 -8.49
N GLY A 115 -31.35 -2.99 -7.48
CA GLY A 115 -31.35 -4.45 -7.65
C GLY A 115 -30.07 -5.03 -8.25
N ILE A 116 -29.00 -4.23 -8.41
CA ILE A 116 -27.75 -4.67 -9.06
C ILE A 116 -27.02 -5.64 -8.14
N MET A 117 -26.83 -5.26 -6.87
CA MET A 117 -26.13 -6.12 -5.89
C MET A 117 -26.86 -7.44 -5.68
N GLN A 118 -28.19 -7.43 -5.68
CA GLN A 118 -29.02 -8.61 -5.55
C GLN A 118 -28.77 -9.59 -6.69
N LYS A 119 -28.65 -9.13 -7.93
CA LYS A 119 -28.36 -10.02 -9.06
C LYS A 119 -26.97 -10.65 -8.91
N ILE A 120 -25.97 -9.85 -8.56
CA ILE A 120 -24.58 -10.33 -8.37
C ILE A 120 -24.52 -11.36 -7.24
N ILE A 121 -25.08 -11.04 -6.07
CA ILE A 121 -25.10 -11.92 -4.89
C ILE A 121 -25.86 -13.21 -5.18
N ALA A 122 -27.00 -13.15 -5.89
CA ALA A 122 -27.77 -14.34 -6.26
C ALA A 122 -26.95 -15.30 -7.13
N VAL A 123 -26.21 -14.79 -8.11
CA VAL A 123 -25.36 -15.61 -9.00
C VAL A 123 -24.25 -16.29 -8.20
N ILE A 124 -23.50 -15.53 -7.39
CA ILE A 124 -22.41 -16.07 -6.58
C ILE A 124 -22.94 -17.10 -5.58
N SER A 125 -24.02 -16.76 -4.86
CA SER A 125 -24.67 -17.65 -3.90
C SER A 125 -25.12 -18.95 -4.55
N LYS A 126 -25.68 -18.90 -5.76
CA LYS A 126 -26.13 -20.10 -6.48
C LYS A 126 -24.97 -21.01 -6.88
N ILE A 127 -23.86 -20.44 -7.34
CA ILE A 127 -22.65 -21.19 -7.68
C ILE A 127 -22.08 -21.87 -6.44
N MET A 128 -21.92 -21.12 -5.35
CA MET A 128 -21.40 -21.63 -4.08
C MET A 128 -22.33 -22.70 -3.47
N GLN A 129 -23.64 -22.46 -3.47
CA GLN A 129 -24.61 -23.40 -2.91
C GLN A 129 -24.64 -24.71 -3.70
N LYS A 130 -24.65 -24.65 -5.03
CA LYS A 130 -24.67 -25.83 -5.90
C LYS A 130 -23.40 -26.68 -5.75
N THR A 131 -22.25 -26.04 -5.62
CA THR A 131 -20.96 -26.72 -5.49
C THR A 131 -20.78 -27.27 -4.07
N MET A 132 -20.79 -26.40 -3.07
CA MET A 132 -20.46 -26.72 -1.67
C MET A 132 -21.58 -27.48 -0.94
N GLY A 133 -22.84 -27.36 -1.38
CA GLY A 133 -23.98 -28.06 -0.78
C GLY A 133 -24.40 -27.52 0.59
N THR A 134 -24.08 -26.25 0.87
CA THR A 134 -24.45 -25.51 2.08
C THR A 134 -25.88 -24.98 2.00
N SER A 135 -26.43 -24.50 3.12
CA SER A 135 -27.80 -23.98 3.12
C SER A 135 -27.89 -22.67 2.34
N GLY A 136 -29.08 -22.34 1.84
CA GLY A 136 -29.25 -21.11 1.06
C GLY A 136 -28.94 -19.88 1.89
N ALA A 137 -29.34 -19.88 3.17
CA ALA A 137 -29.31 -18.67 3.98
C ALA A 137 -27.89 -18.30 4.39
N GLU A 138 -27.10 -19.28 4.82
CA GLU A 138 -25.69 -19.03 5.14
C GLU A 138 -24.89 -18.67 3.90
N THR A 139 -25.14 -19.35 2.77
CA THR A 139 -24.41 -19.11 1.53
C THR A 139 -24.70 -17.72 0.98
N THR A 140 -25.97 -17.31 0.93
CA THR A 140 -26.35 -15.98 0.44
C THR A 140 -25.80 -14.88 1.34
N SER A 141 -25.84 -15.06 2.67
CA SER A 141 -25.22 -14.09 3.59
C SER A 141 -23.71 -13.97 3.38
N ILE A 142 -23.01 -15.08 3.18
CA ILE A 142 -21.55 -15.07 2.96
C ILE A 142 -21.19 -14.51 1.58
N SER A 143 -22.00 -14.77 0.56
CA SER A 143 -21.85 -14.15 -0.76
C SER A 143 -22.11 -12.64 -0.72
N ALA A 144 -23.04 -12.17 0.12
CA ALA A 144 -23.24 -10.74 0.33
C ALA A 144 -22.04 -10.07 1.03
N ASN A 145 -21.41 -10.76 1.98
CA ASN A 145 -20.22 -10.30 2.71
C ASN A 145 -19.01 -9.98 1.81
N ILE A 146 -18.98 -10.43 0.56
CA ILE A 146 -17.96 -10.03 -0.44
C ILE A 146 -17.99 -8.51 -0.70
N PHE A 147 -19.19 -7.91 -0.60
CA PHE A 147 -19.43 -6.52 -1.02
C PHE A 147 -19.88 -5.62 0.13
N VAL A 148 -20.57 -6.18 1.12
CA VAL A 148 -21.07 -5.45 2.29
C VAL A 148 -20.50 -6.00 3.58
N GLY A 149 -20.61 -5.22 4.66
CA GLY A 149 -20.03 -5.58 5.94
C GLY A 149 -20.80 -6.65 6.70
N GLN A 150 -20.19 -7.04 7.82
CA GLN A 150 -20.66 -8.08 8.74
C GLN A 150 -22.05 -7.81 9.35
N THR A 151 -22.54 -6.57 9.32
CA THR A 151 -23.85 -6.17 9.85
C THR A 151 -24.92 -6.09 8.77
N GLU A 152 -24.56 -5.77 7.54
CA GLU A 152 -25.48 -5.62 6.42
C GLU A 152 -25.75 -6.96 5.74
N ALA A 153 -24.73 -7.80 5.58
CA ALA A 153 -24.86 -9.07 4.88
C ALA A 153 -25.95 -9.99 5.50
N PRO A 154 -26.08 -10.12 6.83
CA PRO A 154 -27.16 -10.93 7.42
C PRO A 154 -28.56 -10.39 7.13
N LEU A 155 -28.72 -9.10 6.82
CA LEU A 155 -30.03 -8.52 6.51
C LEU A 155 -30.67 -9.12 5.25
N VAL A 156 -29.86 -9.58 4.29
CA VAL A 156 -30.37 -10.21 3.05
C VAL A 156 -31.08 -11.54 3.31
N VAL A 157 -30.82 -12.14 4.48
CA VAL A 157 -31.43 -13.40 4.96
C VAL A 157 -32.14 -13.23 6.31
N LYS A 158 -32.50 -11.98 6.67
CA LYS A 158 -33.17 -11.63 7.92
C LYS A 158 -34.31 -12.59 8.33
N PRO A 159 -35.22 -13.04 7.44
CA PRO A 159 -36.32 -13.93 7.82
C PRO A 159 -35.89 -15.31 8.34
N PHE A 160 -34.65 -15.72 8.08
CA PHE A 160 -34.15 -17.06 8.41
C PHE A 160 -33.30 -17.08 9.68
N ILE A 161 -32.70 -15.97 10.10
CA ILE A 161 -31.72 -15.92 11.20
C ILE A 161 -32.28 -16.49 12.51
N SER A 162 -33.53 -16.16 12.84
CA SER A 162 -34.19 -16.66 14.06
C SER A 162 -34.28 -18.19 14.11
N LYS A 163 -34.35 -18.84 12.95
CA LYS A 163 -34.53 -20.29 12.78
C LYS A 163 -33.26 -21.04 12.36
N MET A 164 -32.14 -20.33 12.19
CA MET A 164 -30.89 -20.94 11.76
C MET A 164 -30.33 -21.93 12.79
N THR A 165 -29.72 -23.01 12.31
CA THR A 165 -28.92 -23.90 13.17
C THR A 165 -27.71 -23.14 13.74
N LYS A 166 -27.04 -23.69 14.75
CA LYS A 166 -25.79 -23.09 15.25
C LYS A 166 -24.65 -23.16 14.23
N SER A 167 -24.69 -24.12 13.32
CA SER A 167 -23.73 -24.21 12.22
C SER A 167 -23.97 -23.10 11.20
N GLU A 168 -25.22 -22.83 10.84
CA GLU A 168 -25.58 -21.69 9.98
C GLU A 168 -25.24 -20.35 10.62
N LEU A 169 -25.50 -20.19 11.94
CA LEU A 169 -25.07 -18.99 12.66
C LEU A 169 -23.54 -18.83 12.70
N MET A 170 -22.80 -19.92 12.94
CA MET A 170 -21.34 -19.90 12.88
C MET A 170 -20.88 -19.46 11.48
N ALA A 171 -21.50 -19.97 10.42
CA ALA A 171 -21.14 -19.62 9.05
C ALA A 171 -21.36 -18.14 8.73
N ILE A 172 -22.51 -17.55 9.06
CA ILE A 172 -22.74 -16.11 8.82
C ILE A 172 -21.78 -15.23 9.64
N MET A 173 -21.45 -15.65 10.86
CA MET A 173 -20.55 -14.91 11.75
C MET A 173 -19.10 -14.98 11.25
N VAL A 174 -18.60 -16.18 10.93
CA VAL A 174 -17.27 -16.37 10.32
C VAL A 174 -17.17 -15.63 8.99
N GLY A 175 -18.22 -15.67 8.17
CA GLY A 175 -18.30 -14.92 6.92
C GLY A 175 -18.11 -13.42 7.13
N GLY A 176 -18.77 -12.83 8.12
CA GLY A 176 -18.64 -11.41 8.43
C GLY A 176 -17.24 -11.02 8.91
N PHE A 177 -16.55 -11.91 9.64
CA PHE A 177 -15.17 -11.67 10.08
C PHE A 177 -14.13 -11.94 8.98
N ALA A 178 -14.44 -12.78 7.99
CA ALA A 178 -13.50 -13.21 6.96
C ALA A 178 -13.37 -12.21 5.80
N THR A 179 -14.31 -11.28 5.65
CA THR A 179 -14.37 -10.35 4.51
C THR A 179 -14.34 -8.89 4.96
N VAL A 180 -14.22 -7.99 3.99
CA VAL A 180 -14.30 -6.54 4.18
C VAL A 180 -15.44 -5.96 3.33
N ALA A 181 -16.04 -4.88 3.80
CA ALA A 181 -17.05 -4.13 3.06
C ALA A 181 -16.39 -3.33 1.93
N GLY A 182 -17.09 -3.18 0.79
CA GLY A 182 -16.57 -2.42 -0.36
C GLY A 182 -16.20 -0.97 -0.03
N GLY A 183 -16.94 -0.32 0.88
CA GLY A 183 -16.64 1.05 1.30
C GLY A 183 -15.33 1.21 2.06
N VAL A 184 -14.94 0.23 2.87
CA VAL A 184 -13.65 0.25 3.58
C VAL A 184 -12.54 -0.39 2.74
N MET A 185 -12.88 -1.24 1.76
CA MET A 185 -11.91 -1.73 0.79
C MET A 185 -11.31 -0.59 -0.04
N ALA A 186 -12.14 0.34 -0.52
CA ALA A 186 -11.68 1.51 -1.27
C ALA A 186 -10.68 2.36 -0.47
N LEU A 187 -10.90 2.46 0.84
CA LEU A 187 -9.95 3.09 1.77
C LEU A 187 -8.60 2.37 1.78
N TYR A 188 -8.58 1.03 1.87
CA TYR A 188 -7.31 0.28 1.83
C TYR A 188 -6.60 0.38 0.48
N VAL A 189 -7.35 0.45 -0.63
CA VAL A 189 -6.77 0.70 -1.96
C VAL A 189 -6.09 2.07 -2.00
N SER A 190 -6.72 3.09 -1.42
CA SER A 190 -6.12 4.42 -1.31
C SER A 190 -4.85 4.41 -0.44
N VAL A 191 -4.85 3.67 0.68
CA VAL A 191 -3.71 3.58 1.58
C VAL A 191 -2.53 2.82 0.95
N LEU A 192 -2.80 1.81 0.13
CA LEU A 192 -1.81 0.96 -0.51
C LEU A 192 -1.53 1.36 -1.97
N GLY A 193 -1.80 2.61 -2.35
CA GLY A 193 -1.85 3.07 -3.75
C GLY A 193 -0.57 2.85 -4.56
N ASP A 194 0.58 2.69 -3.91
CA ASP A 194 1.90 2.46 -4.52
C ASP A 194 2.11 1.00 -4.95
N ILE A 195 1.24 0.08 -4.54
CA ILE A 195 1.33 -1.34 -4.89
C ILE A 195 0.53 -1.60 -6.17
N GLU A 196 1.24 -2.07 -7.20
CA GLU A 196 0.63 -2.38 -8.49
C GLU A 196 -0.49 -3.43 -8.36
N GLY A 197 -1.67 -3.11 -8.91
CA GLY A 197 -2.80 -4.04 -8.94
C GLY A 197 -3.44 -4.34 -7.58
N ILE A 198 -3.17 -3.53 -6.55
CA ILE A 198 -3.65 -3.79 -5.19
C ILE A 198 -5.17 -3.87 -5.10
N ALA A 199 -5.91 -3.07 -5.88
CA ALA A 199 -7.37 -3.12 -5.85
C ALA A 199 -7.89 -4.48 -6.31
N GLY A 200 -7.30 -5.05 -7.35
CA GLY A 200 -7.66 -6.39 -7.80
C GLY A 200 -7.26 -7.45 -6.78
N HIS A 201 -6.18 -7.24 -6.00
CA HIS A 201 -5.74 -8.20 -4.99
C HIS A 201 -6.71 -8.21 -3.81
N LEU A 202 -7.14 -7.04 -3.37
CA LEU A 202 -8.16 -6.90 -2.32
C LEU A 202 -9.54 -7.42 -2.77
N LEU A 203 -9.94 -7.18 -4.02
CA LEU A 203 -11.13 -7.79 -4.60
C LEU A 203 -11.02 -9.32 -4.60
N ALA A 204 -9.89 -9.84 -5.05
CA ALA A 204 -9.67 -11.27 -5.14
C ALA A 204 -9.67 -11.91 -3.75
N ALA A 205 -9.04 -11.27 -2.77
CA ALA A 205 -9.08 -11.68 -1.38
C ALA A 205 -10.54 -11.75 -0.86
N SER A 206 -11.35 -10.71 -1.08
CA SER A 206 -12.76 -10.72 -0.67
C SER A 206 -13.58 -11.85 -1.31
N ILE A 207 -13.42 -12.10 -2.61
CA ILE A 207 -14.15 -13.16 -3.31
C ILE A 207 -13.70 -14.54 -2.83
N MET A 208 -12.39 -14.74 -2.64
CA MET A 208 -11.83 -16.01 -2.13
C MET A 208 -12.19 -16.26 -0.66
N SER A 209 -12.35 -15.20 0.13
CA SER A 209 -12.71 -15.30 1.55
C SER A 209 -14.11 -15.87 1.76
N ALA A 210 -15.03 -15.73 0.81
CA ALA A 210 -16.38 -16.29 0.91
C ALA A 210 -16.39 -17.84 0.97
N PRO A 211 -15.83 -18.59 0.00
CA PRO A 211 -15.69 -20.04 0.13
C PRO A 211 -14.74 -20.43 1.27
N ALA A 212 -13.68 -19.66 1.56
CA ALA A 212 -12.80 -19.93 2.70
C ALA A 212 -13.55 -19.89 4.04
N ALA A 213 -14.40 -18.88 4.23
CA ALA A 213 -15.24 -18.73 5.41
C ALA A 213 -16.16 -19.93 5.60
N LEU A 214 -16.79 -20.43 4.53
CA LEU A 214 -17.60 -21.63 4.61
C LEU A 214 -16.79 -22.88 4.98
N VAL A 215 -15.59 -23.04 4.40
CA VAL A 215 -14.69 -24.15 4.78
C VAL A 215 -14.38 -24.10 6.27
N ILE A 216 -13.88 -22.98 6.75
CA ILE A 216 -13.48 -22.85 8.15
C ILE A 216 -14.68 -22.95 9.09
N ALA A 217 -15.79 -22.29 8.79
CA ALA A 217 -17.00 -22.36 9.61
C ALA A 217 -17.55 -23.79 9.72
N LYS A 218 -17.59 -24.53 8.60
CA LYS A 218 -18.12 -25.91 8.59
C LYS A 218 -17.14 -26.94 9.12
N ILE A 219 -15.85 -26.60 9.25
CA ILE A 219 -14.90 -27.40 10.03
C ILE A 219 -15.09 -27.12 11.53
N ILE A 220 -15.13 -25.84 11.95
CA ILE A 220 -15.25 -25.43 13.35
C ILE A 220 -16.60 -25.89 13.94
N TYR A 221 -17.69 -25.71 13.19
CA TYR A 221 -19.03 -26.07 13.62
C TYR A 221 -19.76 -26.80 12.48
N PRO A 222 -19.52 -28.11 12.29
CA PRO A 222 -20.16 -28.88 11.24
C PRO A 222 -21.68 -28.96 11.42
N GLU A 223 -22.41 -29.07 10.31
CA GLU A 223 -23.87 -29.17 10.34
C GLU A 223 -24.32 -30.55 10.85
N THR A 224 -25.20 -30.53 11.86
CA THR A 224 -25.74 -31.74 12.49
C THR A 224 -27.27 -31.77 12.49
N GLU A 225 -27.90 -30.62 12.23
CA GLU A 225 -29.34 -30.44 12.26
C GLU A 225 -29.88 -30.31 10.83
N ASN A 226 -31.19 -30.51 10.67
CA ASN A 226 -31.84 -30.28 9.38
C ASN A 226 -32.05 -28.77 9.19
N THR A 227 -31.62 -28.24 8.04
CA THR A 227 -31.72 -26.81 7.76
C THR A 227 -33.10 -26.47 7.19
N MET A 228 -33.72 -25.41 7.71
CA MET A 228 -35.01 -24.91 7.20
C MET A 228 -34.86 -24.14 5.88
N SER A 229 -33.63 -23.88 5.45
CA SER A 229 -33.28 -23.04 4.30
C SER A 229 -32.68 -23.84 3.12
N SER A 230 -33.10 -25.10 2.99
CA SER A 230 -32.71 -25.99 1.89
C SER A 230 -33.32 -25.52 0.56
N GLY A 231 -32.52 -24.90 -0.31
CA GLY A 231 -32.92 -24.44 -1.65
C GLY A 231 -32.49 -23.00 -1.98
N ASP A 232 -32.81 -22.54 -3.20
CA ASP A 232 -32.56 -21.15 -3.63
C ASP A 232 -33.45 -20.21 -2.79
N ILE A 233 -32.83 -19.26 -2.08
CA ILE A 233 -33.55 -18.27 -1.29
C ILE A 233 -33.87 -17.05 -2.14
N LYS A 234 -35.14 -16.65 -2.14
CA LYS A 234 -35.52 -15.30 -2.60
C LYS A 234 -35.04 -14.30 -1.56
N MET A 235 -33.98 -13.56 -1.88
CA MET A 235 -33.51 -12.46 -1.04
C MET A 235 -34.65 -11.48 -0.81
N SER A 236 -34.98 -11.25 0.47
CA SER A 236 -35.96 -10.26 0.86
C SER A 236 -35.21 -9.00 1.29
N ILE A 237 -35.10 -8.03 0.39
CA ILE A 237 -34.66 -6.69 0.77
C ILE A 237 -35.90 -5.81 0.72
N GLN A 238 -36.34 -5.34 1.88
CA GLN A 238 -37.35 -4.29 1.94
C GLN A 238 -36.76 -3.08 1.22
N LYS A 239 -37.46 -2.55 0.21
CA LYS A 239 -37.12 -1.25 -0.35
C LYS A 239 -37.28 -0.23 0.78
N LYS A 240 -36.15 0.20 1.35
CA LYS A 240 -36.11 1.23 2.37
C LYS A 240 -36.32 2.62 1.79
N ASP A 241 -36.06 2.77 0.49
CA ASP A 241 -36.02 4.04 -0.22
C ASP A 241 -37.01 4.00 -1.40
N ASP A 242 -37.71 5.11 -1.62
CA ASP A 242 -38.67 5.30 -2.71
C ASP A 242 -37.97 5.49 -4.06
N ASN A 243 -36.79 6.11 -4.07
CA ASN A 243 -36.01 6.37 -5.28
C ASN A 243 -34.49 6.37 -5.02
N GLY A 244 -33.71 6.46 -6.11
CA GLY A 244 -32.25 6.44 -6.05
C GLY A 244 -31.61 7.62 -5.30
N LEU A 245 -32.24 8.80 -5.30
CA LEU A 245 -31.73 9.96 -4.55
C LEU A 245 -31.91 9.77 -3.04
N GLU A 246 -33.04 9.19 -2.62
CA GLU A 246 -33.24 8.81 -1.23
C GLU A 246 -32.24 7.74 -0.80
N ALA A 247 -32.00 6.73 -1.65
CA ALA A 247 -30.98 5.70 -1.40
C ALA A 247 -29.57 6.31 -1.28
N LEU A 248 -29.22 7.26 -2.16
CA LEU A 248 -27.97 8.01 -2.12
C LEU A 248 -27.85 8.78 -0.78
N ALA A 249 -28.87 9.56 -0.41
CA ALA A 249 -28.86 10.36 0.82
C ALA A 249 -28.75 9.50 2.10
N ARG A 250 -29.50 8.39 2.15
CA ARG A 250 -29.40 7.42 3.24
C ARG A 250 -28.02 6.78 3.30
N GLY A 251 -27.50 6.33 2.15
CA GLY A 251 -26.17 5.73 2.04
C GLY A 251 -25.04 6.68 2.45
N SER A 252 -25.13 7.96 2.08
CA SER A 252 -24.19 9.00 2.55
C SER A 252 -24.25 9.18 4.07
N SER A 253 -25.45 9.18 4.66
CA SER A 253 -25.62 9.32 6.11
C SER A 253 -25.10 8.09 6.88
N GLU A 254 -25.33 6.89 6.35
CA GLU A 254 -24.75 5.65 6.88
C GLU A 254 -23.22 5.66 6.77
N GLY A 255 -22.70 6.09 5.62
CA GLY A 255 -21.28 6.25 5.35
C GLY A 255 -20.59 7.26 6.28
N LEU A 256 -21.22 8.41 6.56
CA LEU A 256 -20.70 9.39 7.51
C LEU A 256 -20.59 8.82 8.92
N LYS A 257 -21.61 8.09 9.38
CA LYS A 257 -21.56 7.41 10.68
C LYS A 257 -20.43 6.37 10.71
N LEU A 258 -20.25 5.62 9.64
CA LEU A 258 -19.15 4.66 9.52
C LEU A 258 -17.79 5.35 9.55
N ALA A 259 -17.60 6.43 8.78
CA ALA A 259 -16.38 7.24 8.77
C ALA A 259 -16.06 7.82 10.15
N ALA A 260 -17.05 8.38 10.85
CA ALA A 260 -16.89 8.91 12.19
C ALA A 260 -16.50 7.81 13.21
N ASN A 261 -17.12 6.64 13.11
CA ASN A 261 -16.76 5.48 13.93
C ASN A 261 -15.32 5.04 13.66
N ILE A 262 -14.89 5.01 12.38
CA ILE A 262 -13.52 4.70 12.00
C ILE A 262 -12.53 5.70 12.62
N ALA A 263 -12.79 7.00 12.49
CA ALA A 263 -11.93 8.04 13.05
C ALA A 263 -11.79 7.92 14.58
N ALA A 264 -12.92 7.79 15.29
CA ALA A 264 -12.93 7.63 16.74
C ALA A 264 -12.19 6.37 17.18
N MET A 265 -12.39 5.27 16.46
CA MET A 265 -11.73 4.00 16.70
C MET A 265 -10.21 4.08 16.52
N LEU A 266 -9.72 4.75 15.46
CA LEU A 266 -8.29 4.94 15.23
C LEU A 266 -7.64 5.74 16.36
N VAL A 267 -8.24 6.85 16.77
CA VAL A 267 -7.72 7.66 17.89
C VAL A 267 -7.62 6.81 19.16
N ALA A 268 -8.67 6.07 19.49
CA ALA A 268 -8.71 5.24 20.70
C ALA A 268 -7.66 4.12 20.67
N PHE A 269 -7.57 3.36 19.57
CA PHE A 269 -6.67 2.21 19.50
C PHE A 269 -5.21 2.63 19.37
N VAL A 270 -4.87 3.63 18.56
CA VAL A 270 -3.49 4.12 18.45
C VAL A 270 -2.99 4.64 19.80
N ALA A 271 -3.83 5.39 20.54
CA ALA A 271 -3.49 5.83 21.88
C ALA A 271 -3.31 4.66 22.86
N PHE A 272 -4.15 3.62 22.77
CA PHE A 272 -4.04 2.44 23.62
C PHE A 272 -2.78 1.61 23.32
N ILE A 273 -2.39 1.48 22.05
CA ILE A 273 -1.11 0.85 21.67
C ILE A 273 0.05 1.62 22.27
N ALA A 274 0.07 2.95 22.11
CA ALA A 274 1.12 3.79 22.67
C ALA A 274 1.21 3.63 24.20
N LEU A 275 0.06 3.54 24.89
CA LEU A 275 0.01 3.26 26.32
C LEU A 275 0.58 1.86 26.65
N LEU A 276 0.15 0.81 25.94
CA LEU A 276 0.64 -0.55 26.19
C LEU A 276 2.15 -0.65 25.92
N ASN A 277 2.63 -0.09 24.82
CA ASN A 277 4.05 -0.05 24.49
C ASN A 277 4.84 0.74 25.53
N TYR A 278 4.28 1.84 26.05
CA TYR A 278 4.89 2.58 27.17
C TYR A 278 5.01 1.72 28.43
N LEU A 279 4.04 0.86 28.73
CA LEU A 279 4.11 -0.06 29.87
C LEU A 279 5.06 -1.24 29.64
N LEU A 280 5.16 -1.72 28.41
CA LEU A 280 6.00 -2.86 28.04
C LEU A 280 7.47 -2.48 27.86
N LYS A 281 7.80 -1.23 27.51
CA LYS A 281 9.18 -0.79 27.22
C LYS A 281 10.18 -1.04 28.35
N PHE A 282 9.71 -1.22 29.59
CA PHE A 282 10.56 -1.53 30.74
C PHE A 282 11.10 -2.97 30.71
N ILE A 283 10.54 -3.83 29.87
CA ILE A 283 11.02 -5.18 29.61
C ILE A 283 11.85 -5.10 28.33
N ILE A 284 13.12 -5.52 28.39
CA ILE A 284 14.05 -5.52 27.25
C ILE A 284 14.33 -6.97 26.86
N ILE A 285 14.19 -7.28 25.57
CA ILE A 285 14.52 -8.58 24.99
C ILE A 285 15.55 -8.34 23.87
N ASN A 286 16.71 -8.98 23.93
CA ASN A 286 17.80 -8.82 22.95
C ASN A 286 18.11 -7.33 22.64
N ASP A 287 18.28 -6.52 23.68
CA ASP A 287 18.54 -5.07 23.58
C ASP A 287 17.43 -4.24 22.90
N THR A 288 16.27 -4.83 22.63
CA THR A 288 15.08 -4.14 22.11
C THR A 288 14.00 -4.00 23.20
N PRO A 289 13.45 -2.79 23.43
CA PRO A 289 12.30 -2.61 24.31
C PRO A 289 11.11 -3.41 23.80
N LEU A 290 10.42 -4.09 24.71
CA LEU A 290 9.25 -4.89 24.37
C LEU A 290 8.09 -4.00 23.93
N SER A 291 7.46 -4.39 22.83
CA SER A 291 6.24 -3.78 22.31
C SER A 291 5.19 -4.84 22.02
N ILE A 292 3.93 -4.45 21.89
CA ILE A 292 2.86 -5.38 21.54
C ILE A 292 3.04 -5.95 20.14
N GLU A 293 3.56 -5.13 19.21
CA GLU A 293 3.93 -5.50 17.85
C GLU A 293 5.01 -6.60 17.87
N LEU A 294 6.03 -6.45 18.72
CA LEU A 294 7.10 -7.44 18.85
C LEU A 294 6.58 -8.79 19.36
N LEU A 295 5.75 -8.76 20.41
CA LEU A 295 5.13 -9.96 20.99
C LEU A 295 4.27 -10.70 19.97
N LEU A 296 3.40 -9.97 19.30
CA LEU A 296 2.52 -10.50 18.27
C LEU A 296 3.31 -10.98 17.05
N GLY A 297 4.37 -10.26 16.69
CA GLY A 297 5.34 -10.64 15.67
C GLY A 297 5.90 -12.03 15.91
N TYR A 298 6.50 -12.27 17.07
CA TYR A 298 7.03 -13.60 17.41
C TYR A 298 5.94 -14.68 17.54
N LEU A 299 4.75 -14.33 18.04
CA LEU A 299 3.64 -15.26 18.16
C LEU A 299 3.16 -15.78 16.79
N PHE A 300 3.02 -14.89 15.81
CA PHE A 300 2.50 -15.22 14.48
C PHE A 300 3.58 -15.49 13.44
N MET A 301 4.86 -15.24 13.73
CA MET A 301 5.99 -15.47 12.82
C MET A 301 6.01 -16.87 12.18
N PRO A 302 5.79 -17.98 12.91
CA PRO A 302 5.76 -19.31 12.28
C PRO A 302 4.64 -19.43 11.25
N LEU A 303 3.47 -18.86 11.55
CA LEU A 303 2.33 -18.87 10.65
C LEU A 303 2.56 -17.99 9.43
N ALA A 304 3.13 -16.79 9.61
CA ALA A 304 3.53 -15.89 8.54
C ALA A 304 4.49 -16.57 7.53
N TRP A 305 5.50 -17.25 8.05
CA TRP A 305 6.42 -18.04 7.22
C TRP A 305 5.71 -19.16 6.47
N MET A 306 4.82 -19.90 7.15
CA MET A 306 4.01 -20.94 6.53
C MET A 306 3.03 -20.39 5.48
N MET A 307 2.62 -19.13 5.52
CA MET A 307 1.82 -18.54 4.44
C MET A 307 2.64 -18.17 3.21
N GLY A 308 3.98 -18.23 3.29
CA GLY A 308 4.89 -18.01 2.16
C GLY A 308 5.73 -16.74 2.23
N ALA A 309 5.78 -16.05 3.37
CA ALA A 309 6.72 -14.96 3.60
C ALA A 309 8.16 -15.48 3.81
N PRO A 310 9.19 -14.77 3.34
CA PRO A 310 10.58 -15.05 3.72
C PRO A 310 10.73 -15.01 5.25
N TRP A 311 11.66 -15.82 5.79
CA TRP A 311 11.86 -15.89 7.24
C TRP A 311 12.20 -14.52 7.85
N ALA A 312 13.05 -13.74 7.17
CA ALA A 312 13.45 -12.40 7.60
C ALA A 312 12.27 -11.40 7.69
N GLU A 313 11.22 -11.59 6.90
CA GLU A 313 10.03 -10.71 6.89
C GLU A 313 8.85 -11.32 7.67
N SER A 314 8.97 -12.57 8.12
CA SER A 314 7.89 -13.31 8.77
C SER A 314 7.49 -12.71 10.11
N GLN A 315 8.43 -12.10 10.84
CA GLN A 315 8.13 -11.38 12.07
C GLN A 315 7.29 -10.12 11.79
N SER A 316 7.64 -9.33 10.77
CA SER A 316 6.90 -8.13 10.37
C SER A 316 5.46 -8.50 9.94
N LEU A 317 5.32 -9.52 9.09
CA LEU A 317 3.99 -10.03 8.73
C LEU A 317 3.23 -10.57 9.95
N GLY A 318 3.91 -11.28 10.86
CA GLY A 318 3.31 -11.76 12.11
C GLY A 318 2.78 -10.61 12.99
N SER A 319 3.51 -9.49 13.03
CA SER A 319 3.10 -8.29 13.76
C SER A 319 1.82 -7.72 13.19
N LEU A 320 1.75 -7.54 11.86
CA LEU A 320 0.55 -7.08 11.15
C LEU A 320 -0.66 -7.99 11.41
N MET A 321 -0.47 -9.31 11.37
CA MET A 321 -1.53 -10.28 11.67
C MET A 321 -2.07 -10.16 13.09
N GLY A 322 -1.19 -9.93 14.07
CA GLY A 322 -1.62 -9.74 15.44
C GLY A 322 -2.26 -8.38 15.67
N GLN A 323 -1.72 -7.31 15.08
CA GLN A 323 -2.31 -5.98 15.12
C GLN A 323 -3.74 -6.02 14.58
N LYS A 324 -3.96 -6.71 13.46
CA LYS A 324 -5.30 -6.95 12.93
C LYS A 324 -6.24 -7.51 14.00
N LEU A 325 -5.85 -8.58 14.70
CA LEU A 325 -6.71 -9.26 15.68
C LEU A 325 -6.98 -8.41 16.91
N VAL A 326 -5.93 -7.82 17.49
CA VAL A 326 -5.99 -7.08 18.76
C VAL A 326 -6.64 -5.72 18.59
N LEU A 327 -6.37 -5.08 17.45
CA LEU A 327 -6.79 -3.74 17.12
C LEU A 327 -7.82 -3.85 15.99
N THR A 328 -7.43 -3.51 14.77
CA THR A 328 -8.21 -3.67 13.56
C THR A 328 -7.31 -3.84 12.36
N GLU A 329 -7.87 -4.39 11.28
CA GLU A 329 -7.24 -4.48 9.97
C GLU A 329 -6.84 -3.11 9.42
N LEU A 330 -7.57 -2.05 9.76
CA LEU A 330 -7.26 -0.69 9.29
C LEU A 330 -5.92 -0.20 9.84
N VAL A 331 -5.64 -0.40 11.15
CA VAL A 331 -4.33 -0.06 11.73
C VAL A 331 -3.22 -0.88 11.08
N ALA A 332 -3.48 -2.17 10.85
CA ALA A 332 -2.51 -3.04 10.19
C ALA A 332 -2.22 -2.61 8.74
N TYR A 333 -3.22 -2.13 7.99
CA TYR A 333 -3.01 -1.64 6.62
C TYR A 333 -2.18 -0.35 6.56
N PHE A 334 -2.34 0.57 7.51
CA PHE A 334 -1.45 1.74 7.59
C PHE A 334 -0.01 1.33 7.87
N ASN A 335 0.18 0.49 8.87
CA ASN A 335 1.52 0.01 9.21
C ASN A 335 2.15 -0.77 8.06
N LEU A 336 1.34 -1.49 7.25
CA LEU A 336 1.81 -2.14 6.04
C LEU A 336 2.27 -1.13 4.96
N ALA A 337 1.55 -0.01 4.80
CA ALA A 337 1.90 1.01 3.81
C ALA A 337 3.27 1.65 4.08
N ASP A 338 3.63 1.81 5.35
CA ASP A 338 4.92 2.39 5.77
C ASP A 338 6.06 1.35 5.90
N MET A 339 5.75 0.05 5.79
CA MET A 339 6.73 -1.02 5.98
C MET A 339 7.54 -1.30 4.72
N GLN A 340 8.86 -1.39 4.90
CA GLN A 340 9.79 -1.83 3.85
C GLN A 340 9.90 -3.36 3.85
N ILE A 341 9.00 -4.03 3.10
CA ILE A 341 9.02 -5.48 2.89
C ILE A 341 8.86 -5.79 1.39
N SER A 342 9.27 -7.00 0.99
CA SER A 342 9.22 -7.41 -0.41
C SER A 342 7.80 -7.35 -1.00
N PRO A 343 7.64 -7.06 -2.32
CA PRO A 343 6.33 -7.02 -2.97
C PRO A 343 5.51 -8.30 -2.75
N ARG A 344 6.19 -9.44 -2.68
CA ARG A 344 5.58 -10.73 -2.37
C ARG A 344 4.92 -10.72 -0.99
N THR A 345 5.66 -10.33 0.05
CA THR A 345 5.14 -10.32 1.42
C THR A 345 4.08 -9.26 1.58
N THR A 346 4.21 -8.11 0.91
CA THR A 346 3.17 -7.08 0.86
C THR A 346 1.86 -7.64 0.33
N ILE A 347 1.87 -8.36 -0.81
CA ILE A 347 0.65 -8.97 -1.34
C ILE A 347 0.10 -10.04 -0.39
N ILE A 348 0.94 -10.93 0.15
CA ILE A 348 0.49 -11.94 1.13
C ILE A 348 -0.14 -11.26 2.36
N ALA A 349 0.47 -10.18 2.84
CA ALA A 349 -0.06 -9.36 3.94
C ALA A 349 -1.43 -8.79 3.56
N SER A 350 -1.61 -8.23 2.37
CA SER A 350 -2.91 -7.71 1.92
C SER A 350 -4.01 -8.78 1.97
N TYR A 351 -3.72 -10.02 1.59
CA TYR A 351 -4.72 -11.10 1.73
C TYR A 351 -4.94 -11.49 3.19
N ALA A 352 -3.88 -11.58 3.99
CA ALA A 352 -3.97 -11.95 5.40
C ALA A 352 -4.71 -10.89 6.25
N LEU A 353 -4.60 -9.62 5.86
CA LEU A 353 -5.25 -8.48 6.50
C LEU A 353 -6.69 -8.27 6.03
N CYS A 354 -7.05 -8.72 4.83
CA CYS A 354 -8.40 -8.61 4.28
C CYS A 354 -9.43 -9.43 5.08
N GLY A 355 -10.02 -8.81 6.11
CA GLY A 355 -11.16 -9.34 6.88
C GLY A 355 -11.35 -8.61 8.21
N PHE A 356 -12.59 -8.49 8.68
CA PHE A 356 -12.93 -7.83 9.96
C PHE A 356 -12.68 -8.67 11.23
N ALA A 357 -11.88 -9.73 11.16
CA ALA A 357 -11.58 -10.59 12.31
C ALA A 357 -10.73 -9.84 13.35
N ASN A 358 -11.39 -9.23 14.35
CA ASN A 358 -10.76 -8.51 15.45
C ASN A 358 -11.70 -8.39 16.66
N PHE A 359 -11.16 -8.05 17.84
CA PHE A 359 -11.96 -7.96 19.07
C PHE A 359 -13.03 -6.86 19.02
N ALA A 360 -12.78 -5.73 18.34
CA ALA A 360 -13.77 -4.66 18.20
C ALA A 360 -15.01 -5.14 17.42
N SER A 361 -14.78 -5.92 16.37
CA SER A 361 -15.82 -6.49 15.50
C SER A 361 -16.70 -7.51 16.20
N ILE A 362 -16.26 -8.12 17.30
CA ILE A 362 -17.13 -8.95 18.16
C ILE A 362 -18.33 -8.12 18.64
N GLY A 363 -18.09 -6.91 19.13
CA GLY A 363 -19.15 -6.00 19.60
C GLY A 363 -20.09 -5.60 18.46
N ILE A 364 -19.52 -5.24 17.31
CA ILE A 364 -20.28 -4.85 16.11
C ILE A 364 -21.18 -6.00 15.65
N GLN A 365 -20.65 -7.20 15.53
CA GLN A 365 -21.40 -8.36 15.03
C GLN A 365 -22.47 -8.83 16.03
N LEU A 366 -22.19 -8.82 17.33
CA LEU A 366 -23.19 -9.12 18.37
C LEU A 366 -24.33 -8.09 18.37
N GLY A 367 -24.00 -6.80 18.25
CA GLY A 367 -24.98 -5.72 18.16
C GLY A 367 -25.82 -5.82 16.89
N GLY A 368 -25.17 -5.99 15.75
CA GLY A 368 -25.81 -6.10 14.43
C GLY A 368 -26.72 -7.32 14.32
N ILE A 369 -26.17 -8.54 14.38
CA ILE A 369 -26.96 -9.77 14.24
C ILE A 369 -27.95 -9.92 15.40
N GLY A 370 -27.54 -9.55 16.62
CA GLY A 370 -28.40 -9.59 17.80
C GLY A 370 -29.54 -8.56 17.78
N SER A 371 -29.49 -7.53 16.93
CA SER A 371 -30.64 -6.64 16.68
C SER A 371 -31.63 -7.26 15.68
N ILE A 372 -31.17 -8.14 14.79
CA ILE A 372 -32.00 -8.80 13.78
C ILE A 372 -32.79 -9.96 14.42
N ALA A 373 -32.16 -10.73 15.30
CA ALA A 373 -32.75 -11.87 16.00
C ALA A 373 -32.43 -11.81 17.52
N PRO A 374 -33.13 -10.96 18.30
CA PRO A 374 -32.85 -10.76 19.73
C PRO A 374 -32.86 -12.05 20.56
N GLU A 375 -33.73 -13.00 20.22
CA GLU A 375 -33.84 -14.31 20.86
C GLU A 375 -32.60 -15.19 20.67
N ARG A 376 -31.77 -14.91 19.66
CA ARG A 376 -30.53 -15.65 19.36
C ARG A 376 -29.28 -15.05 19.99
N ARG A 377 -29.37 -13.91 20.70
CA ARG A 377 -28.21 -13.25 21.35
C ARG A 377 -27.37 -14.18 22.23
N LYS A 378 -28.01 -15.12 22.93
CA LYS A 378 -27.32 -16.11 23.78
C LYS A 378 -26.53 -17.14 22.97
N ASP A 379 -27.00 -17.49 21.77
CA ASP A 379 -26.24 -18.36 20.87
C ASP A 379 -25.07 -17.58 20.27
N LEU A 380 -25.33 -16.37 19.74
CA LEU A 380 -24.30 -15.52 19.13
C LEU A 380 -23.13 -15.26 20.08
N SER A 381 -23.41 -14.86 21.33
CA SER A 381 -22.39 -14.63 22.36
C SER A 381 -21.53 -15.86 22.67
N LYS A 382 -22.07 -17.07 22.57
CA LYS A 382 -21.31 -18.31 22.76
C LYS A 382 -20.44 -18.68 21.56
N LEU A 383 -20.85 -18.28 20.35
CA LEU A 383 -20.16 -18.61 19.10
C LEU A 383 -19.11 -17.56 18.73
N VAL A 384 -19.30 -16.30 19.11
CA VAL A 384 -18.60 -15.15 18.53
C VAL A 384 -17.08 -15.21 18.61
N PHE A 385 -16.51 -15.66 19.74
CA PHE A 385 -15.06 -15.75 19.87
C PHE A 385 -14.47 -16.80 18.92
N LYS A 386 -15.11 -17.98 18.82
CA LYS A 386 -14.72 -19.01 17.84
C LYS A 386 -14.96 -18.53 16.40
N ALA A 387 -16.01 -17.76 16.16
CA ALA A 387 -16.30 -17.21 14.84
C ALA A 387 -15.26 -16.17 14.40
N MET A 388 -14.80 -15.30 15.32
CA MET A 388 -13.73 -14.33 15.06
C MET A 388 -12.43 -15.04 14.66
N LEU A 389 -12.02 -16.06 15.44
CA LEU A 389 -10.86 -16.89 15.08
C LEU A 389 -11.07 -17.61 13.75
N GLY A 390 -12.28 -18.10 13.48
CA GLY A 390 -12.62 -18.70 12.19
C GLY A 390 -12.50 -17.71 11.02
N GLY A 391 -12.89 -16.45 11.21
CA GLY A 391 -12.70 -15.40 10.21
C GLY A 391 -11.23 -15.10 9.93
N ALA A 392 -10.41 -15.04 10.98
CA ALA A 392 -8.97 -14.85 10.85
C ALA A 392 -8.32 -16.01 10.06
N LEU A 393 -8.63 -17.26 10.46
CA LEU A 393 -8.19 -18.46 9.76
C LEU A 393 -8.64 -18.46 8.29
N ALA A 394 -9.84 -17.98 7.97
CA ALA A 394 -10.32 -17.88 6.59
C ALA A 394 -9.49 -16.89 5.76
N SER A 395 -9.19 -15.70 6.30
CA SER A 395 -8.30 -14.73 5.62
C SER A 395 -6.85 -15.22 5.49
N TRP A 396 -6.35 -15.99 6.45
CA TRP A 396 -5.01 -16.57 6.37
C TRP A 396 -4.96 -17.76 5.40
N LEU A 397 -6.09 -18.48 5.24
CA LEU A 397 -6.22 -19.53 4.23
C LEU A 397 -6.13 -18.94 2.82
N THR A 398 -6.81 -17.81 2.56
CA THR A 398 -6.71 -17.12 1.27
C THR A 398 -5.32 -16.53 1.05
N ALA A 399 -4.66 -16.00 2.08
CA ALA A 399 -3.28 -15.55 2.02
C ALA A 399 -2.29 -16.69 1.70
N SER A 400 -2.51 -17.88 2.26
CA SER A 400 -1.72 -19.07 1.92
C SER A 400 -1.90 -19.46 0.46
N VAL A 401 -3.12 -19.36 -0.08
CA VAL A 401 -3.38 -19.58 -1.52
C VAL A 401 -2.65 -18.53 -2.36
N ALA A 402 -2.65 -17.26 -1.97
CA ALA A 402 -1.87 -16.23 -2.66
C ALA A 402 -0.37 -16.54 -2.61
N GLY A 403 0.16 -16.99 -1.47
CA GLY A 403 1.56 -17.40 -1.32
C GLY A 403 1.97 -18.61 -2.17
N ILE A 404 1.02 -19.49 -2.53
CA ILE A 404 1.23 -20.58 -3.50
C ILE A 404 1.33 -20.02 -4.93
N MET A 405 0.45 -19.08 -5.29
CA MET A 405 0.28 -18.61 -6.68
C MET A 405 1.30 -17.56 -7.09
N ILE A 406 1.73 -16.73 -6.14
CA ILE A 406 2.73 -15.69 -6.39
C ILE A 406 4.11 -16.38 -6.34
N PRO A 407 4.98 -16.24 -7.35
CA PRO A 407 6.35 -16.76 -7.29
C PRO A 407 7.24 -15.89 -6.39
N LEU A 408 8.39 -16.41 -5.96
CA LEU A 408 9.46 -15.53 -5.48
C LEU A 408 9.96 -14.77 -6.70
N GLN A 409 9.97 -13.43 -6.65
CA GLN A 409 10.80 -12.68 -7.59
C GLN A 409 12.25 -13.12 -7.32
N LYS A 410 12.88 -13.75 -8.31
CA LYS A 410 14.33 -13.84 -8.34
C LYS A 410 14.81 -12.43 -8.65
N THR A 411 15.35 -11.74 -7.66
CA THR A 411 16.30 -10.66 -7.93
C THR A 411 17.39 -11.29 -8.81
N GLY A 412 17.55 -10.80 -10.04
CA GLY A 412 18.49 -11.37 -11.00
C GLY A 412 19.88 -11.47 -10.39
N ASP A 413 20.51 -12.65 -10.55
CA ASP A 413 21.90 -13.01 -10.21
C ASP A 413 22.76 -11.94 -9.54
N ILE A 414 22.46 -11.59 -8.29
CA ILE A 414 23.43 -11.08 -7.33
C ILE A 414 23.01 -11.57 -5.94
N ASP A 415 23.74 -12.57 -5.46
CA ASP A 415 23.67 -13.11 -4.11
C ASP A 415 24.40 -12.11 -3.18
N TYR A 416 23.70 -11.04 -2.77
CA TYR A 416 24.08 -10.26 -1.60
C TYR A 416 22.92 -10.27 -0.61
N ASP A 417 23.24 -10.63 0.63
CA ASP A 417 22.38 -10.68 1.81
C ASP A 417 21.92 -9.27 2.28
N GLY A 418 21.63 -8.37 1.35
CA GLY A 418 21.27 -6.97 1.59
C GLY A 418 20.09 -6.55 0.71
N TYR A 419 19.03 -6.07 1.34
CA TYR A 419 17.81 -5.60 0.69
C TYR A 419 18.11 -4.44 -0.28
N VAL A 420 17.72 -4.60 -1.54
CA VAL A 420 17.61 -3.50 -2.52
C VAL A 420 16.15 -3.48 -2.98
N SER A 421 15.45 -2.41 -2.62
CA SER A 421 14.02 -2.20 -2.87
C SER A 421 13.75 -1.79 -4.32
N TYR A 422 12.50 -1.92 -4.78
CA TYR A 422 12.08 -1.47 -6.12
C TYR A 422 12.25 0.05 -6.31
N ARG A 423 12.24 0.81 -5.21
CA ARG A 423 12.55 2.24 -5.16
C ARG A 423 14.05 2.47 -5.40
N ASP A 424 14.89 1.60 -4.84
CA ASP A 424 16.34 1.66 -5.02
C ASP A 424 16.73 1.29 -6.45
N ILE A 425 15.97 0.41 -7.13
CA ILE A 425 16.19 0.11 -8.56
C ILE A 425 15.90 1.34 -9.44
N ASN A 426 14.90 2.16 -9.12
CA ASN A 426 14.64 3.39 -9.86
C ASN A 426 15.69 4.47 -9.54
N ILE A 427 16.11 4.58 -8.28
CA ILE A 427 17.21 5.47 -7.87
C ILE A 427 18.52 5.04 -8.55
N ILE A 428 18.82 3.74 -8.62
CA ILE A 428 19.99 3.18 -9.31
C ILE A 428 19.89 3.45 -10.82
N LYS A 429 18.72 3.32 -11.44
CA LYS A 429 18.51 3.67 -12.86
C LYS A 429 18.72 5.16 -13.12
N GLU A 430 18.20 6.03 -12.26
CA GLU A 430 18.38 7.48 -12.35
C GLU A 430 19.84 7.88 -12.10
N HIS A 431 20.52 7.23 -11.17
CA HIS A 431 21.93 7.46 -10.85
C HIS A 431 22.87 6.98 -11.98
N ILE A 432 22.56 5.85 -12.63
CA ILE A 432 23.30 5.37 -13.81
C ILE A 432 23.10 6.31 -15.00
N VAL A 433 21.89 6.86 -15.19
CA VAL A 433 21.63 7.87 -16.22
C VAL A 433 22.39 9.16 -15.93
N TYR A 434 22.38 9.61 -14.67
CA TYR A 434 23.11 10.80 -14.23
C TYR A 434 24.62 10.67 -14.42
N GLU A 435 25.24 9.57 -13.97
CA GLU A 435 26.68 9.35 -14.10
C GLU A 435 27.10 9.20 -15.57
N LYS A 436 26.29 8.54 -16.42
CA LYS A 436 26.57 8.47 -17.87
C LYS A 436 26.42 9.82 -18.58
N LEU A 437 25.47 10.65 -18.15
CA LEU A 437 25.27 11.99 -18.69
C LEU A 437 26.44 12.92 -18.28
N LYS A 438 26.88 12.80 -17.03
CA LYS A 438 28.03 13.50 -16.47
C LYS A 438 29.34 13.11 -17.17
N ASP A 439 29.57 11.82 -17.40
CA ASP A 439 30.72 11.33 -18.17
C ASP A 439 30.69 11.81 -19.63
N TYR A 440 29.52 11.89 -20.25
CA TYR A 440 29.39 12.42 -21.62
C TYR A 440 29.71 13.91 -21.69
N LEU A 441 29.21 14.71 -20.73
CA LEU A 441 29.44 16.15 -20.67
C LEU A 441 30.91 16.48 -20.33
N ASN A 442 31.54 15.69 -19.46
CA ASN A 442 32.94 15.89 -19.07
C ASN A 442 33.95 15.48 -20.17
N ASN A 443 33.52 14.70 -21.16
CA ASN A 443 34.37 14.24 -22.27
C ASN A 443 34.11 14.99 -23.60
N LEU A 444 33.38 16.10 -23.57
CA LEU A 444 33.27 17.00 -24.73
C LEU A 444 34.62 17.70 -24.98
N PRO A 445 35.24 17.59 -26.16
CA PRO A 445 36.47 18.31 -26.48
C PRO A 445 36.24 19.83 -26.44
N GLU A 446 37.16 20.57 -25.81
CA GLU A 446 37.08 22.03 -25.75
C GLU A 446 36.98 22.65 -27.15
N GLY A 447 35.85 23.27 -27.45
CA GLY A 447 35.65 24.10 -28.64
C GLY A 447 34.71 23.54 -29.72
N GLU A 448 34.10 22.36 -29.54
CA GLU A 448 32.99 21.93 -30.40
C GLU A 448 31.64 22.16 -29.70
N THR A 449 30.90 23.17 -30.16
CA THR A 449 29.44 23.21 -29.95
C THR A 449 28.80 22.22 -30.93
N ASP A 450 28.19 21.15 -30.42
CA ASP A 450 27.29 20.30 -31.21
C ASP A 450 26.23 21.22 -31.85
N PRO A 451 26.06 21.25 -33.19
CA PRO A 451 25.18 22.20 -33.89
C PRO A 451 23.68 22.07 -33.56
N LYS A 452 23.32 21.32 -32.52
CA LYS A 452 21.95 21.09 -32.04
C LYS A 452 21.68 21.59 -30.63
N ILE A 453 22.65 22.23 -29.96
CA ILE A 453 22.44 22.96 -28.72
C ILE A 453 22.66 24.45 -29.02
N GLU A 454 21.58 25.21 -29.17
CA GLU A 454 21.65 26.65 -29.38
C GLU A 454 21.68 27.35 -28.00
N LEU A 455 22.86 27.82 -27.59
CA LEU A 455 23.02 28.66 -26.39
C LEU A 455 22.82 30.12 -26.77
N ARG A 456 21.76 30.75 -26.28
CA ARG A 456 21.57 32.21 -26.38
C ARG A 456 21.76 32.89 -25.04
N LEU A 457 22.53 33.97 -25.06
CA LEU A 457 22.65 34.95 -23.99
C LEU A 457 21.69 36.10 -24.30
N ASP A 458 20.65 36.26 -23.50
CA ASP A 458 19.75 37.42 -23.59
C ASP A 458 20.06 38.39 -22.44
N GLU A 459 20.22 39.67 -22.75
CA GLU A 459 20.35 40.74 -21.75
C GLU A 459 18.97 41.07 -21.16
N ALA A 460 18.83 40.98 -19.84
CA ALA A 460 17.58 41.28 -19.15
C ALA A 460 17.36 42.80 -19.04
N GLU A 461 16.18 43.28 -19.42
CA GLU A 461 15.73 44.64 -19.10
C GLU A 461 15.32 44.72 -17.62
N SER A 462 15.93 45.67 -16.90
CA SER A 462 15.68 46.14 -15.52
C SER A 462 16.61 45.59 -14.40
N ASP A 463 17.57 46.45 -14.07
CA ASP A 463 18.16 46.79 -12.75
C ASP A 463 18.50 45.66 -11.75
N SER A 464 18.94 44.50 -12.24
CA SER A 464 19.67 43.51 -11.43
C SER A 464 20.78 42.85 -12.26
N ASP A 465 21.98 42.78 -11.68
CA ASP A 465 23.26 42.34 -12.26
C ASP A 465 23.36 40.81 -12.53
N THR A 466 22.33 40.22 -13.12
CA THR A 466 22.21 38.76 -13.34
C THR A 466 22.30 38.39 -14.82
N ARG A 467 23.13 37.39 -15.16
CA ARG A 467 23.19 36.77 -16.50
C ARG A 467 22.37 35.48 -16.52
N ARG A 468 21.53 35.31 -17.53
CA ARG A 468 20.65 34.14 -17.71
C ARG A 468 21.10 33.31 -18.92
N MET A 469 21.28 32.01 -18.73
CA MET A 469 21.64 31.07 -19.81
C MET A 469 20.47 30.10 -20.08
N SER A 470 20.09 29.96 -21.34
CA SER A 470 18.99 29.09 -21.79
C SER A 470 19.53 27.95 -22.66
N VAL A 471 19.13 26.71 -22.37
CA VAL A 471 19.51 25.50 -23.15
C VAL A 471 18.27 24.92 -23.83
N TYR A 472 18.36 24.69 -25.14
CA TYR A 472 17.31 24.07 -25.96
C TYR A 472 17.78 22.73 -26.53
N GLU A 473 17.01 21.65 -26.38
CA GLU A 473 17.27 20.37 -27.03
C GLU A 473 15.96 19.69 -27.50
N ASP A 474 16.01 19.00 -28.65
CA ASP A 474 14.87 18.33 -29.31
C ASP A 474 14.71 16.88 -28.80
N GLY A 475 13.58 16.59 -28.14
CA GLY A 475 13.29 15.33 -27.44
C GLY A 475 13.35 14.07 -28.32
N SER A 476 13.16 14.18 -29.63
CA SER A 476 13.26 13.05 -30.58
C SER A 476 14.70 12.49 -30.71
N THR A 477 15.70 13.33 -30.44
CA THR A 477 17.13 12.95 -30.57
C THR A 477 17.64 12.19 -29.33
N ILE A 478 17.03 12.44 -28.16
CA ILE A 478 17.37 11.80 -26.89
C ILE A 478 16.94 10.32 -26.88
N LEU A 479 15.74 10.03 -27.37
CA LEU A 479 15.21 8.66 -27.51
C LEU A 479 16.16 7.77 -28.32
N THR A 480 16.58 8.24 -29.49
CA THR A 480 17.45 7.49 -30.40
C THR A 480 18.85 7.24 -29.81
N LYS A 481 19.35 8.15 -28.95
CA LYS A 481 20.64 7.99 -28.25
C LYS A 481 20.53 7.03 -27.07
N ILE A 482 19.43 7.07 -26.31
CA ILE A 482 19.17 6.16 -25.17
C ILE A 482 18.99 4.72 -25.67
N GLU A 483 18.24 4.51 -26.75
CA GLU A 483 18.05 3.20 -27.36
C GLU A 483 19.40 2.60 -27.83
N LYS A 484 20.26 3.44 -28.42
CA LYS A 484 21.62 3.05 -28.84
C LYS A 484 22.58 2.75 -27.69
N LEU A 485 22.48 3.47 -26.57
CA LEU A 485 23.37 3.33 -25.41
C LEU A 485 22.96 2.21 -24.45
N THR A 486 21.68 1.82 -24.46
CA THR A 486 21.11 0.87 -23.49
C THR A 486 20.61 -0.42 -24.12
N GLY A 487 20.32 -0.45 -25.42
CA GLY A 487 19.83 -1.62 -26.14
C GLY A 487 18.35 -1.97 -25.90
N PHE A 488 17.57 -1.06 -25.30
CA PHE A 488 16.14 -1.24 -25.04
C PHE A 488 15.31 -0.28 -25.91
N ASP A 489 14.24 -0.77 -26.56
CA ASP A 489 13.26 0.06 -27.29
C ASP A 489 12.45 0.91 -26.29
N VAL A 490 12.42 2.22 -26.50
CA VAL A 490 11.68 3.17 -25.66
C VAL A 490 10.44 3.61 -26.43
N LEU A 491 9.24 3.33 -25.89
CA LEU A 491 7.98 3.69 -26.55
C LEU A 491 7.83 5.23 -26.64
N PRO A 492 7.58 5.82 -27.83
CA PRO A 492 7.63 7.29 -28.05
C PRO A 492 6.60 8.11 -27.27
N ASP A 493 5.48 7.52 -26.88
CA ASP A 493 4.27 8.24 -26.43
C ASP A 493 4.36 8.89 -25.03
N LYS A 494 5.56 9.06 -24.46
CA LYS A 494 5.75 9.59 -23.09
C LYS A 494 6.71 10.77 -22.94
N MET A 495 7.33 11.29 -24.01
CA MET A 495 8.34 12.36 -23.88
C MET A 495 8.38 13.35 -25.06
N GLU A 496 7.23 13.88 -25.52
CA GLU A 496 7.24 14.93 -26.56
C GLU A 496 7.33 16.38 -26.00
N ASP A 497 7.18 16.63 -24.70
CA ASP A 497 7.12 18.01 -24.16
C ASP A 497 8.11 18.27 -23.01
N TRP A 498 9.42 18.33 -23.30
CA TRP A 498 10.43 18.83 -22.37
C TRP A 498 11.08 20.09 -22.96
N GLN A 499 10.90 21.25 -22.31
CA GLN A 499 11.61 22.49 -22.67
C GLN A 499 11.94 23.40 -21.47
N ILE A 500 13.20 23.85 -21.49
CA ILE A 500 13.85 25.02 -20.84
C ILE A 500 14.15 24.91 -19.34
N TYR A 501 15.45 25.03 -19.03
CA TYR A 501 16.00 25.24 -17.69
C TYR A 501 16.63 26.63 -17.62
N TYR A 502 16.43 27.35 -16.52
CA TYR A 502 17.10 28.61 -16.22
C TYR A 502 18.09 28.41 -15.06
N ALA A 503 19.27 29.01 -15.20
CA ALA A 503 20.19 29.22 -14.10
C ALA A 503 20.64 30.69 -14.16
N ASP A 504 20.46 31.41 -13.06
CA ASP A 504 20.96 32.77 -12.90
C ASP A 504 22.33 32.71 -12.21
N PHE A 505 23.31 33.46 -12.73
CA PHE A 505 24.71 33.44 -12.27
C PHE A 505 25.11 34.80 -11.68
N ASN A 506 25.82 34.77 -10.55
CA ASN A 506 26.57 35.93 -10.03
C ASN A 506 27.97 36.02 -10.68
N GLN A 507 28.60 37.21 -10.65
CA GLN A 507 29.82 37.55 -11.42
C GLN A 507 31.06 36.68 -11.13
N ASP A 508 31.05 35.87 -10.07
CA ASP A 508 32.16 34.97 -9.68
C ASP A 508 31.92 33.48 -9.98
N GLY A 509 30.82 33.11 -10.65
CA GLY A 509 30.59 31.74 -11.14
C GLY A 509 30.32 30.67 -10.06
N CYS A 510 30.00 31.07 -8.82
CA CYS A 510 29.63 30.16 -7.73
C CYS A 510 28.13 30.20 -7.43
N ILE A 511 27.54 29.04 -7.10
CA ILE A 511 26.14 28.87 -6.71
C ILE A 511 26.05 28.88 -5.18
N THR A 512 25.29 29.81 -4.59
CA THR A 512 24.89 29.79 -3.18
C THR A 512 23.42 29.37 -3.05
N ILE A 513 23.11 28.53 -2.05
CA ILE A 513 21.78 27.92 -1.83
C ILE A 513 20.67 28.98 -1.65
N ASP A 514 21.03 30.20 -1.27
CA ASP A 514 20.09 31.30 -1.05
C ASP A 514 19.65 32.01 -2.36
N ASP A 515 20.28 31.74 -3.52
CA ASP A 515 19.98 32.43 -4.80
C ASP A 515 18.98 31.68 -5.70
N ILE A 516 18.48 30.51 -5.28
CA ILE A 516 17.46 29.76 -6.03
C ILE A 516 16.08 30.31 -5.66
N THR A 517 15.69 31.41 -6.29
CA THR A 517 14.35 32.01 -6.13
C THR A 517 13.55 31.91 -7.43
N GLU A 518 12.36 31.29 -7.31
CA GLU A 518 11.27 31.24 -8.28
C GLU A 518 11.48 30.49 -9.61
N ILE A 519 10.79 29.35 -9.72
CA ILE A 519 10.47 28.69 -10.99
C ILE A 519 9.08 29.18 -11.41
N GLU A 520 9.01 30.17 -12.31
CA GLU A 520 7.76 30.56 -12.96
C GLU A 520 7.55 29.78 -14.26
N ALA A 521 6.48 28.98 -14.32
CA ALA A 521 5.98 28.41 -15.56
C ALA A 521 4.99 29.40 -16.20
N SER A 522 5.39 30.10 -17.28
CA SER A 522 4.50 30.99 -18.02
C SER A 522 3.54 30.20 -18.92
N ASN A 523 2.31 30.05 -18.43
CA ASN A 523 1.04 29.60 -19.02
C ASN A 523 0.92 29.21 -20.50
N GLY A 524 0.24 28.08 -20.73
CA GLY A 524 -0.35 27.74 -22.02
C GLY A 524 -1.27 26.52 -22.13
N PHE A 525 -1.67 25.81 -21.07
CA PHE A 525 -2.65 24.71 -21.21
C PHE A 525 -3.67 24.64 -20.06
N ARG A 526 -4.95 24.81 -20.42
CA ARG A 526 -6.12 24.41 -19.65
C ARG A 526 -6.30 22.90 -19.83
N GLY A 527 -6.18 22.13 -18.76
CA GLY A 527 -6.48 20.69 -18.76
C GLY A 527 -5.69 19.97 -17.66
N ASP A 528 -6.39 19.60 -16.60
CA ASP A 528 -5.88 18.93 -15.42
C ASP A 528 -5.11 17.65 -15.75
N ARG A 529 -3.77 17.71 -15.72
CA ARG A 529 -2.80 16.61 -15.53
C ARG A 529 -1.37 17.11 -15.72
N ALA A 530 -0.87 18.00 -14.85
CA ALA A 530 0.57 18.29 -14.79
C ALA A 530 0.94 19.17 -13.59
N ILE A 531 1.10 18.61 -12.37
CA ILE A 531 2.02 19.16 -11.37
C ILE A 531 2.51 18.00 -10.47
N GLN A 532 3.65 17.41 -10.83
CA GLN A 532 4.65 16.91 -9.87
C GLN A 532 5.98 16.74 -10.63
N PRO A 533 6.72 17.84 -10.80
CA PRO A 533 8.16 17.76 -10.66
C PRO A 533 8.62 18.73 -9.56
N ILE A 534 9.78 18.47 -8.97
CA ILE A 534 10.48 19.28 -7.95
C ILE A 534 10.16 18.87 -6.50
N GLN A 535 10.59 17.67 -6.13
CA GLN A 535 10.94 17.34 -4.73
C GLN A 535 12.15 16.39 -4.62
N LEU A 536 13.01 16.38 -5.63
CA LEU A 536 14.16 15.45 -5.76
C LEU A 536 15.54 16.14 -5.72
N GLY A 537 15.60 17.47 -5.60
CA GLY A 537 16.87 18.20 -5.45
C GLY A 537 17.28 18.51 -4.00
N LEU A 538 16.39 18.36 -3.03
CA LEU A 538 16.59 18.86 -1.65
C LEU A 538 16.84 17.79 -0.59
N TYR A 539 16.61 16.49 -0.87
CA TYR A 539 16.88 15.41 0.10
C TYR A 539 18.28 14.76 -0.03
N ALA A 540 19.03 15.08 -1.09
CA ALA A 540 20.32 14.44 -1.36
C ALA A 540 21.52 15.07 -0.61
N VAL A 541 21.34 16.19 0.10
CA VAL A 541 22.47 16.92 0.71
C VAL A 541 22.49 16.86 2.24
N GLU A 542 21.41 16.47 2.93
CA GLU A 542 21.42 16.39 4.39
C GLU A 542 21.81 15.02 4.98
N GLU A 543 21.71 13.91 4.23
CA GLU A 543 21.94 12.56 4.80
C GLU A 543 23.27 11.89 4.43
N PHE A 544 24.14 12.55 3.62
CA PHE A 544 25.46 11.99 3.30
C PHE A 544 26.55 12.32 4.34
N THR A 545 26.19 12.99 5.43
CA THR A 545 27.07 13.20 6.58
C THR A 545 26.58 12.39 7.77
N LEU A 546 27.32 11.30 8.06
CA LEU A 546 27.36 10.49 9.28
C LEU A 546 26.53 9.18 9.31
N LYS A 547 27.32 8.09 9.34
CA LYS A 547 27.06 6.74 9.89
C LYS A 547 26.44 5.68 8.97
N ASN A 548 27.35 4.93 8.34
CA ASN A 548 27.52 3.47 8.49
C ASN A 548 27.73 2.76 7.15
N ALA A 549 28.99 2.47 6.78
CA ALA A 549 29.35 1.31 5.95
C ALA A 549 30.87 1.06 5.97
N GLU A 550 31.38 0.57 7.10
CA GLU A 550 32.75 0.06 7.25
C GLU A 550 33.13 -1.16 6.35
N PRO A 551 32.23 -1.84 5.60
CA PRO A 551 32.65 -2.84 4.60
C PRO A 551 33.06 -2.27 3.23
N ILE A 552 32.68 -1.03 2.89
CA ILE A 552 32.94 -0.44 1.56
C ILE A 552 34.40 0.05 1.45
N HIS A 553 35.01 0.40 2.58
CA HIS A 553 36.39 0.90 2.64
C HIS A 553 37.45 -0.17 2.29
N GLN A 554 37.19 -1.46 2.54
CA GLN A 554 38.15 -2.53 2.24
C GLN A 554 38.16 -2.95 0.76
N GLY A 555 37.01 -2.85 0.08
CA GLY A 555 36.92 -3.10 -1.36
C GLY A 555 37.54 -1.98 -2.19
N ILE A 556 37.38 -0.73 -1.75
CA ILE A 556 37.97 0.44 -2.42
C ILE A 556 39.49 0.50 -2.21
N ASN A 557 40.01 0.14 -1.04
CA ASN A 557 41.46 0.12 -0.80
C ASN A 557 42.20 -0.94 -1.64
N ALA A 558 41.59 -2.09 -1.92
CA ALA A 558 42.18 -3.10 -2.81
C ALA A 558 42.21 -2.66 -4.28
N ILE A 559 41.28 -1.80 -4.69
CA ILE A 559 41.24 -1.18 -6.02
C ILE A 559 42.26 -0.03 -6.10
N ILE A 560 42.40 0.77 -5.03
CA ILE A 560 43.40 1.86 -4.95
C ILE A 560 44.83 1.31 -4.89
N GLU A 561 45.10 0.20 -4.19
CA GLU A 561 46.42 -0.44 -4.20
C GLU A 561 46.81 -1.02 -5.57
N SER A 562 45.83 -1.36 -6.41
CA SER A 562 46.06 -1.79 -7.79
C SER A 562 46.26 -0.64 -8.79
N LEU A 563 45.98 0.60 -8.38
CA LEU A 563 45.99 1.79 -9.24
C LEU A 563 47.13 2.78 -8.90
N ASN A 564 47.93 2.51 -7.86
CA ASN A 564 48.98 3.42 -7.35
C ASN A 564 50.43 3.04 -7.71
N GLU A 565 50.67 2.32 -8.82
CA GLU A 565 51.98 2.38 -9.49
C GLU A 565 51.93 3.43 -10.61
N GLU A 566 51.90 4.72 -10.25
CA GLU A 566 52.63 5.81 -10.91
C GLU A 566 52.18 7.19 -10.39
N SER A 567 53.17 8.04 -10.10
CA SER A 567 53.14 9.49 -9.85
C SER A 567 52.67 10.03 -8.48
N ASP A 568 53.68 10.47 -7.72
CA ASP A 568 53.68 11.52 -6.70
C ASP A 568 53.04 12.84 -7.19
N GLU A 569 52.18 13.46 -6.39
CA GLU A 569 52.40 14.81 -5.82
C GLU A 569 51.24 15.29 -4.92
N SER A 570 51.63 16.01 -3.89
CA SER A 570 50.94 16.65 -2.75
C SER A 570 49.48 17.11 -2.88
N ILE A 571 48.71 16.74 -1.85
CA ILE A 571 47.46 17.35 -1.38
C ILE A 571 47.79 18.63 -0.58
N ASP A 572 47.10 19.75 -0.84
CA ASP A 572 47.01 20.84 0.15
C ASP A 572 45.68 21.64 0.06
N GLU A 573 45.24 22.06 1.24
CA GLU A 573 43.90 22.55 1.63
C GLU A 573 43.53 23.96 1.12
N CYS A 574 42.25 24.19 0.80
CA CYS A 574 41.67 25.54 0.60
C CYS A 574 40.99 26.05 1.89
N ARG A 575 41.51 27.16 2.45
CA ARG A 575 40.83 28.05 3.41
C ARG A 575 40.56 29.42 2.77
N PRO A 576 39.54 30.17 3.26
CA PRO A 576 38.91 31.26 2.53
C PRO A 576 39.55 32.64 2.83
N ASN A 577 39.54 33.52 1.82
CA ASN A 577 39.04 34.91 1.89
C ASN A 577 39.60 35.76 0.74
N ALA A 578 38.70 36.37 -0.02
CA ALA A 578 38.98 37.51 -0.88
C ALA A 578 38.72 38.82 -0.10
N ALA A 579 39.57 39.83 -0.33
CA ALA A 579 39.18 41.25 -0.28
C ALA A 579 40.29 42.14 -0.89
N TYR A 580 39.96 42.82 -1.98
CA TYR A 580 40.55 44.11 -2.41
C TYR A 580 39.48 45.20 -2.10
N PRO A 581 39.79 46.50 -1.86
CA PRO A 581 40.23 47.42 -2.92
C PRO A 581 41.14 48.64 -2.57
N VAL A 582 41.97 49.03 -3.55
CA VAL A 582 42.34 50.38 -4.10
C VAL A 582 42.77 51.57 -3.17
N TYR A 583 44.03 52.06 -3.32
CA TYR A 583 44.48 53.40 -3.83
C TYR A 583 45.92 53.79 -3.35
N ASN A 584 46.71 54.31 -4.31
CA ASN A 584 47.84 55.27 -4.22
C ASN A 584 49.23 54.97 -3.61
N GLU A 585 50.23 55.33 -4.44
CA GLU A 585 51.52 55.99 -4.16
C GLU A 585 52.73 55.23 -3.56
N MET A 586 53.73 55.09 -4.43
CA MET A 586 55.16 55.43 -4.28
C MET A 586 55.94 55.15 -2.97
N SER A 587 57.10 54.51 -3.20
CA SER A 587 58.44 54.78 -2.64
C SER A 587 58.92 54.04 -1.38
N ASP A 588 60.11 53.45 -1.59
CA ASP A 588 61.28 53.32 -0.73
C ASP A 588 61.40 52.24 0.36
N ASP A 589 62.27 51.27 0.02
CA ASP A 589 63.45 50.79 0.76
C ASP A 589 63.36 50.04 2.12
N VAL A 590 64.27 49.04 2.18
CA VAL A 590 64.99 48.48 3.34
C VAL A 590 64.64 47.03 3.78
N ILE A 591 65.49 46.11 3.29
CA ILE A 591 65.91 44.77 3.79
C ILE A 591 66.70 44.92 5.13
N PRO A 592 66.98 43.93 6.05
CA PRO A 592 66.64 42.48 6.17
C PRO A 592 66.18 41.96 7.58
N LYS A 593 65.75 40.68 7.59
CA LYS A 593 65.96 39.54 8.57
C LYS A 593 67.09 39.67 9.64
N PRO A 594 67.33 38.70 10.59
CA PRO A 594 66.54 37.59 11.21
C PRO A 594 66.75 37.42 12.76
N LYS A 595 66.05 36.48 13.44
CA LYS A 595 66.59 35.38 14.31
C LYS A 595 65.66 34.91 15.46
N LYS A 596 65.52 33.56 15.55
CA LYS A 596 65.61 32.63 16.73
C LYS A 596 64.83 32.97 18.01
N ALA A 597 64.32 32.06 18.83
CA ALA A 597 64.14 30.61 18.92
C ALA A 597 63.47 30.38 20.30
N SER A 598 62.69 29.30 20.45
CA SER A 598 62.47 28.54 21.70
C SER A 598 62.29 29.31 23.02
N HIS A 599 61.05 29.40 23.50
CA HIS A 599 60.63 28.72 24.73
C HIS A 599 59.11 28.61 24.81
#